data_AF-A0A1Z4JS47-F1
#
_entry.id   AF-A0A1Z4JS47-F1
#
_cell.length_a   1.000
_cell.length_b   1.000
_cell.length_c   1.000
_cell.angle_alpha   90.00
_cell.angle_beta   90.00
_cell.angle_gamma   90.00
#
_symmetry.space_group_name_H-M   'P 1'
#
loop_
_entity.id
_entity.type
_entity.pdbx_description
1 polymer ?
#
loop_
_entity_poly.entity_id
_entity_poly.type
_entity_poly.pdbx_seq_one_letter_code
_entity_poly.pdbx_strand_id
1 'polypeptide(L)' 'MQDPQNKRIDQATKDLIDKLLLERLSLAGIARVVGVSELWLQRYVNAKYAAVPRQVSVSAKKRGD' A
#
# COMPACT_ATOMS: atom_id res chain seq x y z
N MET A 1 -11.11 -29.53 -14.33
CA MET A 1 -9.82 -28.96 -13.90
C MET A 1 -10.16 -27.71 -13.11
N GLN A 2 -9.78 -27.64 -11.83
CA GLN A 2 -10.06 -26.47 -11.00
C GLN A 2 -9.09 -25.37 -11.41
N ASP A 3 -9.56 -24.36 -12.14
CA ASP A 3 -8.80 -23.13 -12.34
C ASP A 3 -8.41 -22.57 -10.98
N PRO A 4 -7.11 -22.39 -10.68
CA PRO A 4 -6.71 -21.66 -9.50
C PRO A 4 -7.19 -20.23 -9.73
N GLN A 5 -8.34 -19.88 -9.14
CA GLN A 5 -8.82 -18.51 -9.05
C GLN A 5 -7.80 -17.72 -8.22
N ASN A 6 -6.72 -17.35 -8.89
CA ASN A 6 -5.80 -16.32 -8.48
C ASN A 6 -6.67 -15.06 -8.47
N LYS A 7 -7.39 -14.83 -7.36
CA LYS A 7 -8.35 -13.73 -7.18
C LYS A 7 -7.60 -12.44 -7.50
N ARG A 8 -7.65 -12.05 -8.76
CA ARG A 8 -7.08 -10.80 -9.24
C ARG A 8 -7.96 -9.74 -8.62
N ILE A 9 -7.43 -9.12 -7.57
CA ILE A 9 -8.07 -7.97 -6.97
C ILE A 9 -8.20 -6.93 -8.08
N ASP A 10 -9.43 -6.49 -8.29
CA ASP A 10 -9.77 -5.58 -9.38
C ASP A 10 -8.97 -4.29 -9.25
N GLN A 11 -8.70 -3.65 -10.38
CA GLN A 11 -7.96 -2.40 -10.38
C GLN A 11 -8.72 -1.32 -9.60
N ALA A 12 -10.05 -1.28 -9.68
CA ALA A 12 -10.88 -0.36 -8.90
C ALA A 12 -10.70 -0.55 -7.39
N THR A 13 -10.53 -1.79 -6.92
CA THR A 13 -10.24 -2.08 -5.51
C THR A 13 -8.88 -1.53 -5.09
N LYS A 14 -7.86 -1.65 -5.95
CA LYS A 14 -6.52 -1.09 -5.68
C LYS A 14 -6.53 0.43 -5.66
N ASP A 15 -7.24 1.06 -6.59
CA ASP A 15 -7.43 2.51 -6.63
C ASP A 15 -8.16 3.04 -5.37
N LEU A 16 -9.13 2.28 -4.86
CA LEU A 16 -9.77 2.60 -3.59
C LEU A 16 -8.79 2.49 -2.41
N ILE A 17 -8.03 1.39 -2.31
CA ILE A 17 -7.00 1.20 -1.28
C ILE A 17 -6.00 2.35 -1.31
N ASP A 18 -5.56 2.77 -2.49
CA ASP A 18 -4.61 3.85 -2.67
C ASP A 18 -5.13 5.19 -2.15
N LYS A 19 -6.41 5.51 -2.39
CA LYS A 19 -7.06 6.69 -1.81
C LYS A 19 -7.13 6.61 -0.28
N LEU A 20 -7.51 5.45 0.26
CA LEU A 20 -7.61 5.25 1.71
C LEU A 20 -6.24 5.35 2.42
N LEU A 21 -5.16 4.95 1.75
CA LEU A 21 -3.79 5.15 2.24
C LEU A 21 -3.41 6.63 2.32
N LEU A 22 -3.87 7.46 1.37
CA LEU A 22 -3.64 8.92 1.39
C LEU A 22 -4.36 9.61 2.56
N GLU A 23 -5.54 9.12 2.94
CA GLU A 23 -6.29 9.55 4.13
C GLU A 23 -5.62 9.11 5.46
N ARG A 24 -4.45 8.46 5.40
CA ARG A 24 -3.68 7.95 6.54
C ARG A 24 -4.45 6.92 7.38
N LEU A 25 -5.38 6.18 6.77
CA LEU A 25 -6.10 5.10 7.44
C LEU A 25 -5.17 3.91 7.75
N SER A 26 -5.45 3.22 8.86
CA SER A 26 -4.69 2.02 9.23
C SER A 26 -4.94 0.88 8.25
N LEU A 27 -3.94 0.03 8.03
CA LEU A 27 -4.07 -1.13 7.14
C LEU A 27 -5.22 -2.05 7.56
N ALA A 28 -5.39 -2.28 8.86
CA ALA A 28 -6.51 -3.05 9.40
C ALA A 28 -7.87 -2.41 9.08
N GLY A 29 -7.98 -1.08 9.18
CA GLY A 29 -9.18 -0.35 8.81
C GLY A 29 -9.50 -0.48 7.31
N ILE A 30 -8.48 -0.35 6.46
CA ILE A 30 -8.61 -0.50 5.01
C ILE A 30 -9.02 -1.94 4.64
N ALA A 31 -8.39 -2.94 5.27
CA ALA A 31 -8.74 -4.35 5.05
C ALA A 31 -10.21 -4.63 5.37
N ARG A 32 -10.74 -4.03 6.44
CA ARG A 32 -12.15 -4.15 6.84
C ARG A 32 -13.11 -3.42 5.90
N VAL A 33 -12.76 -2.23 5.45
CA VAL A 33 -13.60 -1.42 4.52
C VAL A 33 -13.67 -2.08 3.14
N VAL A 34 -12.54 -2.60 2.65
CA VAL A 34 -12.43 -3.13 1.29
C VAL A 34 -12.71 -4.64 1.24
N GLY A 35 -12.69 -5.33 2.38
CA GLY A 35 -12.95 -6.78 2.47
C GLY A 35 -11.81 -7.64 1.92
N VAL A 36 -10.57 -7.16 2.01
CA VAL A 36 -9.37 -7.87 1.53
C VAL A 36 -8.60 -8.49 2.69
N SER A 37 -7.83 -9.54 2.40
CA SER A 37 -6.91 -10.12 3.39
C SER A 37 -5.86 -9.09 3.80
N GLU A 38 -5.65 -8.92 5.10
CA GLU A 38 -4.63 -8.03 5.65
C GLU A 38 -3.23 -8.41 5.15
N LEU A 39 -2.92 -9.72 5.08
CA LEU A 39 -1.65 -10.20 4.53
C LEU A 39 -1.47 -9.80 3.06
N TRP A 40 -2.54 -9.86 2.27
CA TRP A 40 -2.51 -9.42 0.87
C TRP A 40 -2.29 -7.91 0.78
N LEU A 41 -3.02 -7.13 1.57
CA LEU A 41 -2.89 -5.67 1.61
C LEU A 41 -1.48 -5.26 2.03
N GLN A 42 -0.91 -5.90 3.05
CA GLN A 42 0.45 -5.66 3.49
C GLN A 42 1.47 -5.96 2.39
N ARG A 43 1.33 -7.07 1.66
CA ARG A 43 2.22 -7.39 0.53
C ARG A 43 2.08 -6.38 -0.62
N TYR A 44 0.85 -5.98 -0.94
CA TYR A 44 0.57 -4.96 -1.97
C TYR A 44 1.24 -3.62 -1.62
N VAL A 45 1.02 -3.15 -0.40
CA VAL A 45 1.57 -1.88 0.10
C VAL A 45 3.10 -1.92 0.18
N ASN A 46 3.68 -3.03 0.65
CA ASN A 46 5.13 -3.20 0.70
C ASN A 46 5.77 -3.19 -0.70
N ALA A 47 5.15 -3.85 -1.67
CA ALA A 47 5.62 -3.83 -3.06
C ALA A 47 5.56 -2.40 -3.64
N LYS A 48 4.49 -1.66 -3.33
CA LYS A 48 4.33 -0.26 -3.76
C LYS A 48 5.38 0.66 -3.15
N TYR A 49 5.63 0.56 -1.84
CA TYR A 49 6.68 1.34 -1.17
C TYR A 49 8.09 0.91 -1.54
N ALA A 50 8.31 -0.32 -1.98
CA ALA A 50 9.60 -0.75 -2.52
C ALA A 50 9.87 -0.14 -3.90
N ALA A 51 8.82 0.03 -4.73
CA ALA A 51 8.91 0.65 -6.04
C ALA A 51 9.07 2.18 -5.97
N VAL A 52 8.61 2.82 -4.89
CA VAL A 52 8.80 4.26 -4.67
C VAL A 52 10.17 4.48 -4.01
N PRO A 53 11.15 5.12 -4.68
CA PRO A 53 12.44 5.41 -4.07
C PRO A 53 12.23 6.33 -2.87
N ARG A 54 12.54 5.82 -1.66
CA ARG A 54 12.46 6.54 -0.38
C ARG A 54 13.53 7.62 -0.21
N GLN A 55 14.22 8.03 -1.27
CA GLN A 55 15.08 9.20 -1.25
C GLN A 55 14.23 10.46 -1.27
N VAL A 56 13.58 10.75 -0.14
CA VAL A 56 13.36 12.14 0.23
C VAL A 56 14.76 12.71 0.44
N SER A 57 15.20 13.56 -0.47
CA SER A 57 16.45 14.31 -0.34
C SER A 57 16.31 15.24 0.87
N VAL A 58 16.48 14.70 2.08
CA VAL A 58 16.65 15.53 3.27
C VAL A 58 18.00 16.21 3.10
N SER A 59 17.99 17.43 2.58
CA SER A 59 19.14 18.31 2.63
C SER A 59 19.47 18.49 4.11
N ALA A 60 20.47 17.76 4.59
CA ALA A 60 20.93 17.88 5.97
C ALA A 60 21.32 19.34 6.19
N LYS A 61 20.53 20.06 6.99
CA LYS A 61 20.84 21.45 7.37
C LYS A 61 22.19 21.42 8.09
N LYS A 62 23.17 22.18 7.58
CA LYS A 62 24.51 22.26 8.16
C LYS A 62 24.39 22.52 9.68
N ARG A 63 25.02 21.65 10.47
CA ARG A 63 25.20 21.84 11.91
C ARG A 63 25.99 23.14 12.09
N GLY A 64 25.43 24.10 12.85
CA GLY A 64 26.10 25.36 13.18
C GLY A 64 27.35 25.10 14.01
N ASP A 65 28.39 25.88 13.72
CA ASP A 65 29.70 25.91 14.38
C ASP A 65 29.58 26.31 15.86
#